data_AF-A0A2A5P022-F1
#
_entry.id   AF-A0A2A5P022-F1
#
_cell.length_a   1.000
_cell.length_b   1.000
_cell.length_c   1.000
_cell.angle_alpha   90.00
_cell.angle_beta   90.00
_cell.angle_gamma   90.00
#
_symmetry.space_group_name_H-M   'P 1'
#
loop_
_entity.id
_entity.type
_entity.pdbx_description
1 polymer ?
#
loop_
_entity_poly.entity_id
_entity_poly.type
_entity_poly.pdbx_seq_one_letter_code
_entity_poly.pdbx_strand_id
1 'polypeptide(L)'
;MTIVELDERGLREFLKRRVAVVAFYAGRCLATARLETRLRCRDLGLPVGRVDCDREVVLCGELGVKSLPTLHLYVKGRLLMAVEGYDRTAIDRLMDVAAMLRERRVLEAASRILDAAEAFDLRVDQRALHDVLRRGGKCPLRANVECPCPDLERQVEKHGRCGYGLLRRG
;
A
#
# COMPACT_ATOMS: atom_id res chain seq x y z
N MET A 1 -18.53 3.01 7.30
CA MET A 1 -17.55 3.22 6.20
C MET A 1 -18.20 3.75 4.93
N THR A 2 -17.56 4.70 4.23
CA THR A 2 -18.01 5.22 2.93
C THR A 2 -17.18 4.59 1.80
N ILE A 3 -17.86 4.01 0.80
CA ILE A 3 -17.24 3.55 -0.45
C ILE A 3 -17.62 4.54 -1.56
N VAL A 4 -16.63 5.00 -2.32
CA VAL A 4 -16.79 6.05 -3.35
C VAL A 4 -16.41 5.46 -4.70
N GLU A 5 -17.31 5.55 -5.68
CA GLU A 5 -16.99 5.22 -7.09
C GLU A 5 -16.04 6.25 -7.68
N LEU A 6 -15.02 5.79 -8.39
CA LEU A 6 -13.99 6.62 -9.00
C LEU A 6 -13.81 6.23 -10.46
N ASP A 7 -13.92 7.22 -11.34
CA ASP A 7 -13.34 7.21 -12.68
C ASP A 7 -11.89 7.75 -12.62
N GLU A 8 -11.24 7.91 -13.78
CA GLU A 8 -9.87 8.44 -13.86
C GLU A 8 -9.69 9.81 -13.17
N ARG A 9 -10.63 10.74 -13.35
CA ARG A 9 -10.56 12.08 -12.75
C ARG A 9 -10.80 12.01 -11.24
N GLY A 10 -11.80 11.24 -10.83
CA GLY A 10 -12.14 10.99 -9.44
C GLY A 10 -10.97 10.35 -8.70
N LEU A 11 -10.28 9.39 -9.31
CA LEU A 11 -9.08 8.77 -8.76
C LEU A 11 -7.97 9.80 -8.55
N ARG A 12 -7.67 10.63 -9.56
CA ARG A 12 -6.65 11.69 -9.44
C ARG A 12 -6.92 12.63 -8.28
N GLU A 13 -8.18 13.02 -8.07
CA GLU A 13 -8.56 13.85 -6.91
C GLU A 13 -8.46 13.07 -5.60
N PHE A 14 -8.91 11.82 -5.58
CA PHE A 14 -8.90 10.97 -4.40
C PHE A 14 -7.49 10.71 -3.87
N LEU A 15 -6.51 10.57 -4.78
CA LEU A 15 -5.10 10.36 -4.44
C LEU A 15 -4.39 11.58 -3.84
N LYS A 16 -5.00 12.78 -3.88
CA LYS A 16 -4.47 13.97 -3.16
C LYS A 16 -4.60 13.85 -1.64
N ARG A 17 -5.38 12.87 -1.14
CA ARG A 17 -5.47 12.58 0.29
C ARG A 17 -4.12 12.09 0.83
N ARG A 18 -3.86 12.36 2.12
CA ARG A 18 -2.64 11.87 2.79
C ARG A 18 -2.52 10.35 2.77
N VAL A 19 -3.65 9.67 2.95
CA VAL A 19 -3.79 8.22 2.89
C VAL A 19 -5.03 7.93 2.03
N ALA A 20 -4.88 7.05 1.04
CA ALA A 20 -5.99 6.63 0.18
C ALA A 20 -5.95 5.11 0.01
N VAL A 21 -7.09 4.47 0.20
CA VAL A 21 -7.28 3.04 -0.11
C VAL A 21 -8.21 2.97 -1.31
N VAL A 22 -7.79 2.24 -2.34
CA VAL A 22 -8.50 2.11 -3.62
C VAL A 22 -8.67 0.64 -3.95
N ALA A 23 -9.92 0.21 -4.13
CA ALA A 23 -10.29 -1.15 -4.52
C ALA A 23 -10.60 -1.20 -6.02
N PHE A 24 -9.86 -2.00 -6.77
CA PHE A 24 -10.08 -2.27 -8.18
C PHE A 24 -10.90 -3.55 -8.30
N TYR A 25 -12.00 -3.47 -9.06
CA TYR A 25 -12.97 -4.54 -9.12
C TYR A 25 -13.52 -4.76 -10.53
N ALA A 26 -14.17 -5.90 -10.74
CA ALA A 26 -15.02 -6.16 -11.89
C ALA A 26 -16.39 -6.67 -11.42
N GLY A 27 -17.41 -6.43 -12.23
CA GLY A 27 -18.77 -6.88 -12.01
C GLY A 27 -18.88 -8.41 -11.99
N ARG A 28 -19.87 -8.91 -11.25
CA ARG A 28 -20.22 -10.35 -11.20
C ARG A 28 -19.05 -11.28 -10.84
N CYS A 29 -18.10 -10.81 -10.03
CA CYS A 29 -17.01 -11.62 -9.48
C CYS A 29 -17.21 -11.89 -7.98
N LEU A 30 -17.21 -13.18 -7.59
CA LEU A 30 -17.38 -13.57 -6.18
C LEU A 30 -16.26 -13.03 -5.28
N ALA A 31 -15.02 -13.00 -5.79
CA ALA A 31 -13.87 -12.48 -5.04
C ALA A 31 -14.02 -10.97 -4.76
N THR A 32 -14.50 -10.20 -5.73
CA THR A 32 -14.88 -8.78 -5.55
C THR A 32 -15.91 -8.62 -4.45
N ALA A 33 -17.02 -9.38 -4.51
CA ALA A 33 -18.09 -9.28 -3.53
C ALA A 33 -17.61 -9.62 -2.10
N ARG A 34 -16.68 -10.59 -1.98
CA ARG A 34 -16.04 -10.93 -0.72
C ARG A 34 -15.16 -9.78 -0.19
N LEU A 35 -14.38 -9.13 -1.05
CA LEU A 35 -13.58 -7.96 -0.65
C LEU A 35 -14.47 -6.83 -0.13
N GLU A 36 -15.54 -6.49 -0.86
CA GLU A 36 -16.46 -5.42 -0.44
C GLU A 36 -17.09 -5.72 0.93
N THR A 37 -17.54 -6.97 1.13
CA THR A 37 -18.06 -7.41 2.43
C THR A 37 -17.02 -7.25 3.52
N ARG A 38 -15.77 -7.66 3.28
CA ARG A 38 -14.69 -7.57 4.27
C ARG A 38 -14.37 -6.12 4.64
N LEU A 39 -14.28 -5.23 3.65
CA LEU A 39 -14.03 -3.80 3.86
C LEU A 39 -15.14 -3.17 4.71
N ARG A 40 -16.41 -3.47 4.41
CA ARG A 40 -17.57 -3.00 5.19
C ARG A 40 -17.55 -3.49 6.63
N CYS A 41 -17.22 -4.77 6.85
CA CYS A 41 -17.18 -5.34 8.21
C CYS A 41 -16.05 -4.79 9.08
N ARG A 42 -14.92 -4.39 8.49
CA ARG A 42 -13.75 -3.96 9.26
C ARG A 42 -13.72 -2.47 9.57
N ASP A 43 -14.43 -1.66 8.78
CA ASP A 43 -14.46 -0.18 8.79
C ASP A 43 -13.10 0.47 9.11
N LEU A 44 -12.41 0.92 8.07
CA LEU A 44 -11.11 1.57 8.21
C LEU A 44 -11.16 2.95 8.90
N GLY A 45 -12.35 3.53 9.08
CA GLY A 45 -12.49 4.91 9.54
C GLY A 45 -11.96 5.93 8.52
N LEU A 46 -11.79 5.52 7.26
CA LEU A 46 -11.42 6.36 6.12
C LEU A 46 -12.24 5.92 4.89
N PRO A 47 -12.55 6.83 3.95
CA PRO A 47 -13.27 6.47 2.74
C PRO A 47 -12.42 5.54 1.89
N VAL A 48 -13.05 4.53 1.29
CA VAL A 48 -12.42 3.63 0.32
C VAL A 48 -12.91 4.01 -1.07
N GLY A 49 -11.98 4.37 -1.95
CA GLY A 49 -12.28 4.54 -3.36
C GLY A 49 -12.46 3.17 -4.02
N ARG A 50 -13.30 3.08 -5.04
CA ARG A 50 -13.35 1.89 -5.90
C ARG A 50 -13.38 2.28 -7.37
N VAL A 51 -12.73 1.48 -8.20
CA VAL A 51 -12.60 1.67 -9.65
C VAL A 51 -13.13 0.41 -10.32
N ASP A 52 -14.09 0.59 -11.23
CA ASP A 52 -14.68 -0.48 -12.03
C ASP A 52 -13.78 -0.78 -13.24
N CYS A 53 -12.98 -1.85 -13.17
CA CYS A 53 -12.08 -2.24 -14.24
C CYS A 53 -12.80 -2.87 -15.44
N ASP A 54 -14.10 -3.17 -15.39
CA ASP A 54 -14.86 -3.50 -16.60
C ASP A 54 -15.09 -2.24 -17.46
N ARG A 55 -15.09 -1.05 -16.83
CA ARG A 55 -15.31 0.25 -17.49
C ARG A 55 -14.00 0.99 -17.73
N GLU A 56 -13.10 0.95 -16.75
CA GLU A 56 -11.84 1.69 -16.69
C GLU A 56 -10.64 0.78 -17.04
N VAL A 57 -10.77 -0.01 -18.12
CA VAL A 57 -9.79 -1.06 -18.49
C VAL A 57 -8.38 -0.50 -18.65
N VAL A 58 -8.24 0.62 -19.37
CA VAL A 58 -6.93 1.27 -19.64
C VAL A 58 -6.30 1.76 -18.35
N LEU A 59 -7.07 2.48 -17.53
CA LEU A 59 -6.63 2.98 -16.24
C LEU A 59 -6.16 1.86 -15.31
N CYS A 60 -6.93 0.78 -15.18
CA CYS A 60 -6.53 -0.37 -14.37
C CYS A 60 -5.22 -1.00 -14.88
N GLY A 61 -5.04 -1.11 -16.20
CA GLY A 61 -3.80 -1.58 -16.81
C GLY A 61 -2.59 -0.69 -16.51
N GLU A 62 -2.74 0.64 -16.64
CA GLU A 62 -1.68 1.62 -16.35
C GLU A 62 -1.28 1.62 -14.87
N LEU A 63 -2.24 1.37 -13.98
CA LEU A 63 -1.99 1.23 -12.53
C LEU A 63 -1.41 -0.13 -12.15
N GLY A 64 -1.14 -1.00 -13.12
CA GLY A 64 -0.53 -2.30 -12.92
C GLY A 64 -1.46 -3.34 -12.30
N VAL A 65 -2.78 -3.16 -12.39
CA VAL A 65 -3.78 -4.13 -11.89
C VAL A 65 -3.81 -5.33 -12.83
N LYS A 66 -3.24 -6.45 -12.38
CA LYS A 66 -3.14 -7.70 -13.18
C LYS A 66 -4.22 -8.72 -12.85
N SER A 67 -4.80 -8.64 -11.67
CA SER A 67 -5.80 -9.58 -11.18
C SER A 67 -6.87 -8.85 -10.37
N LEU A 68 -8.06 -9.43 -10.29
CA LEU A 68 -9.20 -8.82 -9.58
C LEU A 68 -9.73 -9.73 -8.47
N PRO A 69 -10.18 -9.16 -7.34
CA PRO A 69 -10.03 -7.75 -7.01
C PRO A 69 -8.57 -7.40 -6.68
N THR A 70 -8.20 -6.13 -6.77
CA THR A 70 -6.91 -5.64 -6.28
C THR A 70 -7.14 -4.47 -5.32
N LEU A 71 -6.40 -4.42 -4.22
CA LEU A 71 -6.51 -3.36 -3.22
C LEU A 71 -5.19 -2.60 -3.12
N HIS A 72 -5.19 -1.31 -3.45
CA HIS A 72 -4.03 -0.45 -3.33
C HIS A 72 -4.15 0.47 -2.11
N LEU A 73 -3.04 0.67 -1.43
CA LEU A 73 -2.86 1.66 -0.38
C LEU A 73 -1.83 2.69 -0.84
N TYR A 74 -2.23 3.95 -0.86
CA TYR A 74 -1.41 5.08 -1.26
C TYR A 74 -1.10 5.99 -0.07
N VAL A 75 0.10 6.55 -0.07
CA VAL A 75 0.53 7.61 0.84
C VAL A 75 1.01 8.81 0.02
N LYS A 76 0.38 9.97 0.22
CA LYS A 76 0.67 11.20 -0.53
C LYS A 76 0.72 10.95 -2.05
N GLY A 77 -0.27 10.22 -2.58
CA GLY A 77 -0.38 9.86 -4.00
C GLY A 77 0.55 8.74 -4.49
N ARG A 78 1.46 8.22 -3.67
CA ARG A 78 2.41 7.17 -4.03
C ARG A 78 1.95 5.80 -3.55
N LEU A 79 2.07 4.77 -4.39
CA LEU A 79 1.69 3.41 -4.05
C LEU A 79 2.62 2.84 -2.97
N LEU A 80 2.06 2.50 -1.81
CA LEU A 80 2.79 1.92 -0.70
C LEU A 80 2.68 0.40 -0.66
N MET A 81 1.47 -0.12 -0.90
CA MET A 81 1.16 -1.55 -0.78
C MET A 81 0.03 -1.91 -1.75
N ALA A 82 0.08 -3.10 -2.32
CA ALA A 82 -0.94 -3.63 -3.23
C ALA A 82 -1.24 -5.09 -2.90
N VAL A 83 -2.50 -5.45 -2.73
CA VAL A 83 -2.91 -6.85 -2.53
C VAL A 83 -3.71 -7.28 -3.74
N GLU A 84 -3.16 -8.25 -4.47
CA GLU A 84 -3.78 -8.87 -5.63
C GLU A 84 -4.63 -10.08 -5.21
N GLY A 85 -5.83 -10.18 -5.78
CA GLY A 85 -6.80 -11.22 -5.46
C GLY A 85 -7.40 -11.11 -4.06
N TYR A 86 -8.24 -12.09 -3.72
CA TYR A 86 -8.83 -12.19 -2.38
C TYR A 86 -7.99 -13.06 -1.44
N ASP A 87 -7.01 -12.45 -0.78
CA ASP A 87 -6.31 -13.03 0.37
C ASP A 87 -6.71 -12.27 1.64
N ARG A 88 -7.51 -12.92 2.49
CA ARG A 88 -8.04 -12.31 3.73
C ARG A 88 -6.91 -11.78 4.63
N THR A 89 -5.82 -12.52 4.78
CA THR A 89 -4.72 -12.17 5.68
C THR A 89 -3.89 -11.03 5.11
N ALA A 90 -3.71 -10.97 3.79
CA ALA A 90 -3.02 -9.84 3.15
C ALA A 90 -3.88 -8.56 3.17
N ILE A 91 -5.17 -8.68 2.85
CA ILE A 91 -6.15 -7.58 2.94
C ILE A 91 -6.21 -7.03 4.36
N ASP A 92 -6.28 -7.89 5.38
CA ASP A 92 -6.31 -7.48 6.77
C ASP A 92 -5.04 -6.72 7.19
N ARG A 93 -3.86 -7.17 6.74
CA ARG A 93 -2.59 -6.46 6.97
C ARG A 93 -2.56 -5.10 6.30
N LEU A 94 -3.01 -4.98 5.05
CA LEU A 94 -3.10 -3.69 4.37
C LEU A 94 -4.03 -2.73 5.14
N MET A 95 -5.16 -3.25 5.61
CA MET A 95 -6.11 -2.48 6.41
C MET A 95 -5.51 -2.03 7.76
N ASP A 96 -4.69 -2.86 8.41
CA ASP A 96 -3.94 -2.46 9.60
C ASP A 96 -2.95 -1.34 9.30
N VAL A 97 -2.17 -1.46 8.22
CA VAL A 97 -1.25 -0.40 7.81
C VAL A 97 -2.01 0.90 7.53
N ALA A 98 -3.13 0.83 6.80
CA ALA A 98 -3.96 2.00 6.51
C ALA A 98 -4.46 2.70 7.79
N ALA A 99 -4.85 1.92 8.81
CA ALA A 99 -5.24 2.46 10.11
C ALA A 99 -4.07 3.13 10.85
N MET A 100 -2.89 2.49 10.88
CA MET A 100 -1.68 3.04 11.52
C MET A 100 -1.23 4.36 10.88
N LEU A 101 -1.36 4.52 9.56
CA LEU A 101 -0.96 5.73 8.83
C LEU A 101 -1.77 6.99 9.19
N ARG A 102 -2.83 6.85 10.00
CA ARG A 102 -3.53 8.01 10.60
C ARG A 102 -2.64 8.76 11.59
N GLU A 103 -1.72 8.05 12.25
CA GLU A 103 -0.73 8.64 13.13
C GLU A 103 0.34 9.37 12.32
N ARG A 104 0.54 10.66 12.59
CA ARG A 104 1.50 11.50 11.86
C ARG A 104 2.90 10.89 11.82
N ARG A 105 3.37 10.32 12.94
CA ARG A 105 4.68 9.68 13.01
C ARG A 105 4.81 8.50 12.04
N VAL A 106 3.78 7.65 11.96
CA VAL A 106 3.79 6.47 11.07
C VAL A 106 3.70 6.91 9.61
N LEU A 107 2.90 7.94 9.32
CA LEU A 107 2.82 8.54 7.98
C LEU A 107 4.19 9.06 7.51
N GLU A 108 4.92 9.79 8.36
CA GLU A 108 6.26 10.27 8.02
C GLU A 108 7.29 9.14 7.89
N ALA A 109 7.14 8.05 8.65
CA ALA A 109 7.95 6.86 8.46
C ALA A 109 7.71 6.21 7.09
N ALA A 110 6.45 6.01 6.70
CA ALA A 110 6.10 5.48 5.38
C ALA A 110 6.60 6.39 4.24
N SER A 111 6.50 7.72 4.42
CA SER A 111 7.02 8.69 3.45
C SER A 111 8.52 8.50 3.23
N ARG A 112 9.33 8.45 4.31
CA ARG A 112 10.78 8.24 4.21
C ARG A 112 11.16 6.91 3.54
N ILE A 113 10.39 5.85 3.81
CA ILE A 113 10.60 4.53 3.19
C ILE A 113 10.35 4.60 1.68
N LEU A 114 9.29 5.28 1.25
CA LEU A 114 9.01 5.51 -0.17
C LEU A 114 10.07 6.39 -0.83
N ASP A 115 10.49 7.47 -0.18
CA ASP A 115 11.55 8.35 -0.68
C ASP A 115 12.85 7.57 -0.94
N ALA A 116 13.23 6.67 -0.01
CA ALA A 116 14.39 5.81 -0.19
C ALA A 116 14.17 4.72 -1.23
N ALA A 117 12.97 4.15 -1.33
CA ALA A 117 12.67 3.17 -2.36
C ALA A 117 12.77 3.79 -3.76
N GLU A 118 12.36 5.03 -3.94
CA GLU A 118 12.54 5.77 -5.19
C GLU A 118 14.01 6.11 -5.46
N ALA A 119 14.71 6.67 -4.47
CA ALA A 119 16.11 7.09 -4.62
C ALA A 119 17.06 5.94 -4.96
N PHE A 120 16.80 4.74 -4.45
CA PHE A 120 17.66 3.57 -4.61
C PHE A 120 17.08 2.49 -5.53
N ASP A 121 15.99 2.79 -6.25
CA ASP A 121 15.23 1.86 -7.11
C ASP A 121 14.92 0.51 -6.44
N LEU A 122 14.25 0.59 -5.29
CA LEU A 122 13.90 -0.55 -4.46
C LEU A 122 12.39 -0.85 -4.54
N ARG A 123 12.07 -2.12 -4.36
CA ARG A 123 10.75 -2.58 -3.94
C ARG A 123 10.70 -2.72 -2.42
N VAL A 124 9.55 -2.40 -1.86
CA VAL A 124 9.26 -2.55 -0.43
C VAL A 124 8.55 -3.89 -0.22
N ASP A 125 9.14 -4.77 0.61
CA ASP A 125 8.47 -5.98 1.06
C ASP A 125 7.30 -5.63 1.98
N GLN A 126 6.13 -6.13 1.63
CA GLN A 126 4.88 -5.78 2.28
C GLN A 126 4.78 -6.28 3.73
N ARG A 127 5.35 -7.45 4.03
CA ARG A 127 5.38 -7.98 5.41
C ARG A 127 6.33 -7.15 6.26
N ALA A 128 7.51 -6.88 5.72
CA ALA A 128 8.51 -6.09 6.41
C ALA A 128 8.04 -4.65 6.67
N LEU A 129 7.36 -4.03 5.71
CA LEU A 129 6.74 -2.72 5.87
C LEU A 129 5.76 -2.69 7.03
N HIS A 130 4.85 -3.67 7.10
CA HIS A 130 3.88 -3.76 8.20
C HIS A 130 4.59 -3.78 9.57
N ASP A 131 5.65 -4.56 9.72
CA ASP A 131 6.40 -4.64 10.98
C ASP A 131 7.15 -3.35 11.33
N VAL A 132 7.73 -2.67 10.33
CA VAL A 132 8.38 -1.36 10.50
C VAL A 132 7.35 -0.32 10.98
N LEU A 133 6.19 -0.26 10.34
CA LEU A 133 5.15 0.71 10.67
C LEU A 133 4.49 0.42 12.02
N ARG A 134 4.29 -0.85 12.38
CA ARG A 134 3.84 -1.26 13.73
C ARG A 134 4.80 -0.80 14.83
N ARG A 135 6.08 -0.62 14.50
CA ARG A 135 7.13 -0.10 15.41
C ARG A 135 7.32 1.42 15.30
N GLY A 136 6.37 2.13 14.67
CA GLY A 136 6.41 3.59 14.53
C GLY A 136 7.52 4.09 13.58
N GLY A 137 7.97 3.24 12.66
CA GLY A 137 9.04 3.56 11.70
C GLY A 137 10.42 3.05 12.08
N LYS A 138 10.56 2.34 13.21
CA LYS A 138 11.86 1.82 13.66
C LYS A 138 12.25 0.53 12.92
N CYS A 139 13.54 0.39 12.64
CA CYS A 139 14.14 -0.80 12.06
C CYS A 139 13.90 -2.01 12.98
N PRO A 140 13.30 -3.10 12.48
CA PRO A 140 13.00 -4.26 13.31
C PRO A 140 14.24 -5.04 13.75
N LEU A 141 15.35 -4.91 13.02
CA LEU A 141 16.66 -5.46 13.39
C LEU A 141 17.43 -4.55 14.36
N ARG A 142 17.11 -3.25 14.41
CA ARG A 142 17.83 -2.25 15.23
C ARG A 142 16.82 -1.28 15.84
N ALA A 143 16.29 -1.63 17.01
CA ALA A 143 15.15 -0.94 17.64
C ALA A 143 15.35 0.58 17.89
N ASN A 144 16.60 1.07 17.95
CA ASN A 144 16.91 2.48 18.16
C ASN A 144 17.25 3.23 16.86
N VAL A 145 17.03 2.61 15.71
CA VAL A 145 17.33 3.18 14.40
C VAL A 145 16.03 3.32 13.62
N GLU A 146 15.79 4.50 13.07
CA GLU A 146 14.66 4.72 12.17
C GLU A 146 14.89 4.01 10.82
N CYS A 147 13.81 3.61 10.16
CA CYS A 147 13.82 3.04 8.82
C CYS A 147 13.56 4.17 7.79
N PRO A 148 14.32 4.24 6.69
CA PRO A 148 15.51 3.43 6.39
C PRO A 148 16.68 3.76 7.32
N CYS A 149 17.53 2.76 7.61
CA CYS A 149 18.72 2.97 8.42
C CYS A 149 19.84 3.66 7.62
N PRO A 150 20.82 4.32 8.29
CA PRO A 150 21.95 4.96 7.61
C PRO A 150 22.80 4.03 6.75
N ASP A 151 22.75 2.72 7.03
CA ASP A 151 23.51 1.69 6.31
C ASP A 151 22.79 1.16 5.06
N LEU A 152 21.60 1.69 4.72
CA LEU A 152 20.76 1.15 3.64
C LEU A 152 21.53 1.06 2.32
N GLU A 153 22.14 2.15 1.89
CA GLU A 153 22.86 2.24 0.62
C GLU A 153 23.94 1.17 0.52
N ARG A 154 24.84 1.11 1.52
CA ARG A 154 25.89 0.09 1.60
C ARG A 154 25.33 -1.34 1.57
N GLN A 155 24.20 -1.60 2.24
CA GLN A 155 23.57 -2.93 2.22
C GLN A 155 23.00 -3.27 0.85
N VAL A 156 22.32 -2.32 0.21
CA VAL A 156 21.74 -2.47 -1.12
C VAL A 156 22.82 -2.67 -2.18
N GLU A 157 23.91 -1.92 -2.14
CA GLU A 157 25.03 -2.09 -3.07
C GLU A 157 25.69 -3.47 -2.93
N LYS A 158 25.92 -3.91 -1.69
CA LYS A 158 26.62 -5.17 -1.43
C LYS A 158 25.75 -6.42 -1.62
N HIS A 159 24.46 -6.32 -1.30
CA HIS A 159 23.57 -7.48 -1.20
C HIS A 159 22.34 -7.40 -2.10
N GLY A 160 22.12 -6.28 -2.79
CA GLY A 160 20.87 -6.01 -3.52
C GLY A 160 19.66 -5.82 -2.59
N ARG A 161 19.86 -5.74 -1.28
CA ARG A 161 18.78 -5.62 -0.29
C ARG A 161 19.28 -5.13 1.07
N CYS A 162 18.40 -4.52 1.84
CA CYS A 162 18.56 -4.40 3.27
C CYS A 162 18.14 -5.72 3.97
N GLY A 163 18.61 -5.91 5.20
CA GLY A 163 18.30 -7.12 5.98
C GLY A 163 16.82 -7.30 6.36
N TYR A 164 15.97 -6.31 6.08
CA TYR A 164 14.56 -6.30 6.49
C TYR A 164 13.62 -5.76 5.40
N GLY A 165 13.84 -6.10 4.13
CA GLY A 165 12.78 -6.01 3.13
C GLY A 165 12.72 -4.76 2.24
N LEU A 166 13.75 -3.92 2.20
CA LEU A 166 13.99 -3.05 1.04
C LEU A 166 14.90 -3.79 0.06
N LEU A 167 14.42 -4.05 -1.14
CA LEU A 167 15.05 -4.99 -2.09
C LEU A 167 15.22 -4.28 -3.43
N ARG A 168 16.33 -4.43 -4.15
CA ARG A 168 16.43 -3.89 -5.52
C ARG A 168 15.31 -4.42 -6.39
N ARG A 169 14.82 -3.57 -7.29
CA ARG A 169 14.04 -4.05 -8.43
C ARG A 169 15.00 -4.90 -9.27
N GLY A 170 14.64 -6.17 -9.43
CA GLY A 170 15.40 -7.14 -10.22
C GLY A 170 15.11 -7.00 -11.70
#